data_AF-A0A0C2ZTF0-F1
#
_entry.id   AF-A0A0C2ZTF0-F1
#
_cell.length_a   1.000
_cell.length_b   1.000
_cell.length_c   1.000
_cell.angle_alpha   90.00
_cell.angle_beta   90.00
_cell.angle_gamma   90.00
#
_symmetry.space_group_name_H-M   'P 1'
#
loop_
_entity.id
_entity.type
_entity.pdbx_description
1 polymer ?
#
loop_
_entity_poly.entity_id
_entity_poly.type
_entity_poly.pdbx_seq_one_letter_code
_entity_poly.pdbx_strand_id
1 'polypeptide(L)'
;MSSNAQYYWAVIGGKEPGVYWDCPHISCGRPSLPLPFAIQCVSFDEAKHVLRMLQRIVSPLQSQPSHQQLLAAFDNTSVRGLLDDDAGFHSVVIGAPPGIHRTSQSARTAEGSFQYLKTRYTQLFWEALTFLIVKGISERMPPLLTAGEIDSDSLQTPSDAMTSIDELGDMLQTLSIASSSPSLTSSSSLTPSSPHCLSSPPSTSQVNVSPLIYSHVRNLRGIISSNYYRMPTSWVKEVVQPLGALAAQYLVSHGYGTSNVATIIQTYRRTPNNDQFVLDLARGGMAIAEARFLLVLIARYNR
;
A
#
# COMPACT_ATOMS: atom_id res chain seq x y z
N MET A 1 -10.20 2.15 -32.15
CA MET A 1 -11.28 1.74 -31.22
C MET A 1 -10.62 0.94 -30.12
N SER A 2 -10.44 1.52 -28.93
CA SER A 2 -9.89 0.78 -27.79
C SER A 2 -11.01 -0.08 -27.21
N SER A 3 -10.88 -1.40 -27.26
CA SER A 3 -11.76 -2.28 -26.50
C SER A 3 -11.57 -1.94 -25.02
N ASN A 4 -12.66 -1.63 -24.32
CA ASN A 4 -12.64 -1.53 -22.87
C ASN A 4 -12.48 -2.95 -22.32
N ALA A 5 -11.24 -3.45 -22.30
CA ALA A 5 -10.93 -4.72 -21.68
C ALA A 5 -11.36 -4.65 -20.21
N GLN A 6 -12.27 -5.53 -19.83
CA GLN A 6 -12.74 -5.63 -18.46
C GLN A 6 -11.71 -6.44 -17.66
N TYR A 7 -11.30 -5.91 -16.52
CA TYR A 7 -10.34 -6.57 -15.63
C TYR A 7 -11.03 -7.01 -14.34
N TYR A 8 -10.40 -7.97 -13.67
CA TYR A 8 -10.79 -8.46 -12.35
C TYR A 8 -9.64 -8.29 -11.38
N TRP A 9 -9.93 -8.29 -10.08
CA TRP A 9 -8.94 -8.13 -9.02
C TRP A 9 -8.96 -9.32 -8.08
N ALA A 10 -7.85 -10.04 -8.00
CA ALA A 10 -7.61 -11.03 -6.96
C ALA A 10 -6.96 -10.36 -5.75
N VAL A 11 -7.65 -10.33 -4.61
CA VAL A 11 -7.14 -9.76 -3.35
C VAL A 11 -6.70 -10.89 -2.42
N ILE A 12 -5.43 -10.87 -2.05
CA ILE A 12 -4.79 -11.91 -1.24
C ILE A 12 -4.58 -11.42 0.19
N GLY A 13 -4.96 -12.26 1.17
CA GLY A 13 -4.86 -11.96 2.60
C GLY A 13 -5.84 -10.88 3.09
N GLY A 14 -5.58 -10.36 4.29
CA GLY A 14 -6.46 -9.39 4.95
C GLY A 14 -7.73 -10.02 5.52
N LYS A 15 -8.75 -9.19 5.78
CA LYS A 15 -10.03 -9.64 6.36
C LYS A 15 -10.97 -10.27 5.32
N GLU A 16 -10.87 -9.82 4.07
CA GLU A 16 -11.82 -10.16 3.00
C GLU A 16 -11.06 -10.52 1.70
N PRO A 17 -10.27 -11.61 1.68
CA PRO A 17 -9.67 -12.08 0.44
C PRO A 17 -10.77 -12.54 -0.54
N GLY A 18 -10.60 -12.27 -1.82
CA GLY A 18 -11.67 -12.51 -2.80
C GLY A 18 -11.33 -12.07 -4.22
N VAL A 19 -12.26 -12.33 -5.13
CA VAL A 19 -12.24 -11.81 -6.51
C VAL A 19 -13.25 -10.68 -6.62
N TYR A 20 -12.81 -9.54 -7.14
CA TYR A 20 -13.61 -8.33 -7.25
C TYR A 20 -13.61 -7.80 -8.68
N TRP A 21 -14.69 -7.11 -9.05
CA TRP A 21 -14.78 -6.38 -10.32
C TRP A 21 -13.99 -5.08 -10.24
N ASP A 22 -14.19 -4.32 -9.17
CA ASP A 22 -13.39 -3.15 -8.83
C ASP A 22 -12.47 -3.47 -7.66
N CYS A 23 -11.23 -2.99 -7.71
CA CYS A 23 -10.32 -3.24 -6.60
C CYS A 23 -10.85 -2.55 -5.33
N PRO A 24 -11.06 -3.30 -4.23
CA PRO A 24 -11.45 -2.68 -2.97
C PRO A 24 -10.33 -1.77 -2.46
N HIS A 25 -10.69 -0.87 -1.55
CA HIS A 25 -9.71 -0.01 -0.90
C HIS A 25 -8.75 -0.84 -0.05
N ILE A 26 -7.45 -0.70 -0.32
CA ILE A 26 -6.39 -1.34 0.45
C ILE A 26 -5.49 -0.24 1.03
N SER A 27 -5.38 -0.19 2.34
CA SER A 27 -4.47 0.73 3.03
C SER A 27 -3.02 0.40 2.68
N CYS A 28 -2.34 1.30 1.96
CA CYS A 28 -0.92 1.17 1.63
C CYS A 28 -0.03 2.20 2.33
N GLY A 29 1.25 1.87 2.48
CA GLY A 29 2.29 2.75 3.00
C GLY A 29 3.47 1.97 3.56
N ARG A 30 4.59 2.66 3.86
CA ARG A 30 5.77 2.03 4.47
C ARG A 30 5.50 1.26 5.77
N PRO A 31 4.64 1.73 6.70
CA PRO A 31 4.36 0.99 7.94
C PRO A 31 3.27 -0.07 7.75
N SER A 32 2.63 -0.18 6.57
CA SER A 32 1.59 -1.18 6.33
C SER A 32 2.19 -2.59 6.30
N LEU A 33 1.42 -3.55 6.79
CA LEU A 33 1.76 -4.96 6.69
C LEU A 33 1.86 -5.38 5.21
N PRO A 34 2.63 -6.43 4.88
CA PRO A 34 2.74 -6.94 3.51
C PRO A 34 1.40 -7.32 2.88
N LEU A 35 0.44 -7.77 3.69
CA LEU A 35 -0.93 -8.11 3.30
C LEU A 35 -1.94 -7.09 3.83
N PRO A 36 -3.09 -6.91 3.16
CA PRO A 36 -3.45 -7.52 1.87
C PRO A 36 -2.76 -6.83 0.68
N PHE A 37 -2.77 -7.49 -0.47
CA PHE A 37 -2.42 -6.88 -1.76
C PHE A 37 -3.34 -7.38 -2.87
N ALA A 38 -3.44 -6.60 -3.96
CA ALA A 38 -4.29 -6.92 -5.10
C ALA A 38 -3.48 -7.22 -6.37
N ILE A 39 -3.99 -8.13 -7.20
CA ILE A 39 -3.44 -8.49 -8.50
C ILE A 39 -4.54 -8.33 -9.55
N GLN A 40 -4.27 -7.53 -10.58
CA GLN A 40 -5.16 -7.37 -11.71
C GLN A 40 -5.06 -8.58 -12.64
N CYS A 41 -6.20 -9.10 -13.08
CA CYS A 41 -6.33 -10.27 -13.93
C CYS A 41 -7.19 -9.96 -15.16
N VAL A 42 -6.90 -10.62 -16.28
CA VAL A 42 -7.59 -10.40 -17.57
C VAL A 42 -8.93 -11.13 -17.68
N SER A 43 -9.20 -12.06 -16.77
CA SER A 43 -10.46 -12.80 -16.70
C SER A 43 -10.82 -13.19 -15.28
N PHE A 44 -12.09 -13.55 -15.07
CA PHE A 44 -12.58 -14.03 -13.79
C PHE A 44 -11.94 -15.36 -13.37
N ASP A 45 -11.71 -16.26 -14.32
CA ASP A 45 -11.11 -17.57 -14.06
C ASP A 45 -9.64 -17.44 -13.68
N GLU A 46 -8.90 -16.55 -14.36
CA GLU A 46 -7.53 -16.20 -13.97
C GLU A 46 -7.51 -15.64 -12.54
N ALA A 47 -8.38 -14.69 -12.22
CA ALA A 47 -8.46 -14.12 -10.87
C ALA A 47 -8.78 -15.18 -9.80
N LYS A 48 -9.69 -16.10 -10.09
CA LYS A 48 -10.00 -17.24 -9.21
C LYS A 48 -8.82 -18.20 -9.06
N HIS A 49 -8.05 -18.41 -10.12
CA HIS A 49 -6.87 -19.27 -10.09
C HIS A 49 -5.77 -18.65 -9.22
N VAL A 50 -5.45 -17.37 -9.45
CA VAL A 50 -4.50 -16.58 -8.66
C VAL A 50 -4.90 -16.58 -7.18
N LEU A 51 -6.17 -16.27 -6.88
CA LEU A 51 -6.68 -16.27 -5.51
C LEU A 51 -6.51 -17.64 -4.84
N ARG A 52 -6.96 -18.73 -5.50
CA ARG A 52 -6.87 -20.08 -4.93
C ARG A 52 -5.43 -20.49 -4.66
N MET A 53 -4.51 -20.21 -5.58
CA MET A 53 -3.10 -20.59 -5.42
C MET A 53 -2.43 -19.80 -4.29
N LEU A 54 -2.50 -18.46 -4.34
CA LEU A 54 -1.79 -17.62 -3.37
C LEU A 54 -2.43 -17.66 -1.99
N GLN A 55 -3.77 -17.68 -1.90
CA GLN A 55 -4.46 -17.74 -0.61
C GLN A 55 -4.21 -19.08 0.10
N ARG A 56 -4.07 -20.20 -0.64
CA ARG A 56 -3.69 -21.50 -0.06
C ARG A 56 -2.31 -21.45 0.61
N ILE A 57 -1.37 -20.68 0.07
CA ILE A 57 -0.04 -20.49 0.64
C ILE A 57 -0.09 -19.55 1.86
N VAL A 58 -0.90 -18.49 1.80
CA VAL A 58 -1.03 -17.49 2.87
C VAL A 58 -1.81 -18.01 4.08
N SER A 59 -2.85 -18.81 3.89
CA SER A 59 -3.74 -19.27 4.96
C SER A 59 -3.05 -20.02 6.12
N PRO A 60 -2.04 -20.88 5.91
CA PRO A 60 -1.32 -21.52 7.01
C PRO A 60 -0.29 -20.63 7.71
N LEU A 61 0.00 -19.42 7.18
CA LEU A 61 0.92 -18.51 7.84
C LEU A 61 0.28 -17.85 9.06
N GLN A 62 1.11 -17.32 9.97
CA GLN A 62 0.63 -16.53 11.10
C GLN A 62 -0.22 -15.35 10.62
N SER A 63 -1.11 -14.83 11.47
CA SER A 63 -2.06 -13.75 11.11
C SER A 63 -1.39 -12.46 10.61
N GLN A 64 -0.09 -12.28 10.87
CA GLN A 64 0.70 -11.15 10.39
C GLN A 64 2.09 -11.64 9.94
N PRO A 65 2.20 -12.27 8.76
CA PRO A 65 3.47 -12.80 8.32
C PRO A 65 4.42 -11.64 7.97
N SER A 66 5.69 -11.81 8.33
CA SER A 66 6.75 -10.88 7.92
C SER A 66 6.96 -10.97 6.39
N HIS A 67 7.60 -9.94 5.81
CA HIS A 67 7.96 -9.99 4.39
C HIS A 67 8.87 -11.19 4.07
N GLN A 68 9.77 -11.58 5.00
CA GLN A 68 10.63 -12.76 4.83
C GLN A 68 9.83 -14.06 4.81
N GLN A 69 8.84 -14.21 5.70
CA GLN A 69 7.98 -15.39 5.73
C GLN A 69 7.16 -15.53 4.44
N LEU A 70 6.63 -14.42 3.92
CA LEU A 70 5.89 -14.43 2.65
C LEU A 70 6.79 -14.74 1.46
N LEU A 71 7.97 -14.12 1.38
CA LEU A 71 8.92 -14.41 0.31
C LEU A 71 9.31 -15.88 0.31
N ALA A 72 9.68 -16.43 1.46
CA ALA A 72 10.02 -17.84 1.58
C ALA A 72 8.85 -18.77 1.21
N ALA A 73 7.62 -18.42 1.59
CA ALA A 73 6.44 -19.22 1.27
C ALA A 73 6.07 -19.18 -0.22
N PHE A 74 6.26 -18.03 -0.88
CA PHE A 74 5.97 -17.87 -2.30
C PHE A 74 7.12 -18.25 -3.22
N ASP A 75 8.30 -18.56 -2.70
CA ASP A 75 9.46 -18.93 -3.50
C ASP A 75 9.39 -20.38 -4.01
N ASN A 76 8.45 -20.63 -4.93
CA ASN A 76 8.27 -21.91 -5.60
C ASN A 76 7.90 -21.72 -7.08
N THR A 77 8.17 -22.75 -7.89
CA THR A 77 7.99 -22.70 -9.35
C THR A 77 6.54 -22.41 -9.77
N SER A 78 5.55 -22.93 -9.04
CA SER A 78 4.14 -22.69 -9.34
C SER A 78 3.74 -21.22 -9.19
N VAL A 79 4.24 -20.52 -8.17
CA VAL A 79 3.99 -19.08 -8.00
C VAL A 79 4.77 -18.26 -9.01
N ARG A 80 6.02 -18.64 -9.29
CA ARG A 80 6.89 -17.91 -10.24
C ARG A 80 6.29 -17.87 -11.65
N GLY A 81 5.70 -18.97 -12.10
CA GLY A 81 5.00 -19.09 -13.39
C GLY A 81 3.48 -18.92 -13.31
N LEU A 82 2.94 -18.34 -12.23
CA LEU A 82 1.49 -18.24 -12.01
C LEU A 82 0.78 -17.38 -13.07
N LEU A 83 1.43 -16.31 -13.50
CA LEU A 83 0.92 -15.42 -14.54
C LEU A 83 2.02 -15.17 -15.55
N ASP A 84 1.62 -15.20 -16.82
CA ASP A 84 2.42 -14.77 -17.94
C ASP A 84 1.76 -13.57 -18.61
N ASP A 85 2.57 -12.61 -19.06
CA ASP A 85 2.12 -11.43 -19.81
C ASP A 85 3.26 -10.91 -20.69
N ASP A 86 3.04 -10.93 -22.01
CA ASP A 86 3.95 -10.30 -22.98
C ASP A 86 4.14 -8.80 -22.70
N ALA A 87 3.11 -8.14 -22.17
CA ALA A 87 3.16 -6.73 -21.80
C ALA A 87 3.89 -6.46 -20.48
N GLY A 88 4.21 -7.51 -19.71
CA GLY A 88 4.82 -7.45 -18.39
C GLY A 88 3.86 -6.97 -17.29
N PHE A 89 4.44 -6.60 -16.15
CA PHE A 89 3.72 -6.30 -14.92
C PHE A 89 4.16 -4.98 -14.34
N HIS A 90 3.21 -4.21 -13.81
CA HIS A 90 3.45 -2.93 -13.15
C HIS A 90 3.07 -3.03 -11.67
N SER A 91 4.07 -3.11 -10.78
CA SER A 91 3.82 -3.08 -9.34
C SER A 91 3.67 -1.65 -8.85
N VAL A 92 2.60 -1.37 -8.12
CA VAL A 92 2.30 -0.09 -7.48
C VAL A 92 2.21 -0.30 -5.97
N VAL A 93 3.25 0.10 -5.23
CA VAL A 93 3.31 -0.07 -3.77
C VAL A 93 2.57 1.05 -3.04
N ILE A 94 2.62 2.26 -3.57
CA ILE A 94 1.93 3.45 -3.06
C ILE A 94 1.07 4.00 -4.20
N GLY A 95 -0.24 3.77 -4.10
CA GLY A 95 -1.24 4.14 -5.10
C GLY A 95 -2.66 3.74 -4.67
N ALA A 96 -3.64 4.02 -5.50
CA ALA A 96 -5.05 3.68 -5.28
C ALA A 96 -5.69 3.08 -6.54
N PRO A 97 -5.79 1.73 -6.66
CA PRO A 97 -5.38 0.74 -5.65
C PRO A 97 -3.86 0.42 -5.70
N PRO A 98 -3.24 0.06 -4.57
CA PRO A 98 -1.93 -0.58 -4.57
C PRO A 98 -2.05 -2.03 -5.06
N GLY A 99 -1.09 -2.52 -5.83
CA GLY A 99 -1.16 -3.88 -6.38
C GLY A 99 -0.22 -4.15 -7.55
N ILE A 100 -0.46 -5.26 -8.23
CA ILE A 100 0.15 -5.58 -9.53
C ILE A 100 -0.88 -5.29 -10.62
N HIS A 101 -0.51 -4.45 -11.58
CA HIS A 101 -1.35 -4.05 -12.71
C HIS A 101 -0.83 -4.71 -13.99
N ARG A 102 -1.76 -5.15 -14.86
CA ARG A 102 -1.45 -5.77 -16.17
C ARG A 102 -1.21 -4.75 -17.27
N THR A 103 -1.56 -3.48 -17.04
CA THR A 103 -1.35 -2.42 -18.03
C THR A 103 -0.73 -1.17 -17.43
N SER A 104 0.10 -0.51 -18.23
CA SER A 104 0.68 0.80 -17.89
C SER A 104 -0.39 1.86 -17.64
N GLN A 105 -1.53 1.78 -18.32
CA GLN A 105 -2.64 2.69 -18.10
C GLN A 105 -3.28 2.49 -16.72
N SER A 106 -3.57 1.25 -16.34
CA SER A 106 -4.10 0.90 -15.01
C SER A 106 -3.15 1.35 -13.89
N ALA A 107 -1.85 1.11 -14.06
CA ALA A 107 -0.83 1.55 -13.12
C ALA A 107 -0.80 3.09 -12.98
N ARG A 108 -0.78 3.84 -14.10
CA ARG A 108 -0.79 5.31 -14.08
C ARG A 108 -2.05 5.89 -13.43
N THR A 109 -3.20 5.26 -13.65
CA THR A 109 -4.43 5.65 -12.95
C THR A 109 -4.30 5.44 -11.44
N ALA A 110 -3.71 4.33 -11.01
CA ALA A 110 -3.49 4.04 -9.59
C ALA A 110 -2.42 4.92 -8.94
N GLU A 111 -1.42 5.38 -9.69
CA GLU A 111 -0.44 6.37 -9.24
C GLU A 111 -1.11 7.72 -8.88
N GLY A 112 -2.22 8.07 -9.53
CA GLY A 112 -3.02 9.24 -9.19
C GLY A 112 -2.19 10.52 -9.01
N SER A 113 -2.40 11.22 -7.88
CA SER A 113 -1.66 12.44 -7.51
C SER A 113 -0.69 12.22 -6.34
N PHE A 114 -0.27 10.97 -6.09
CA PHE A 114 0.59 10.66 -4.95
C PHE A 114 2.01 11.22 -5.17
N GLN A 115 2.56 11.95 -4.18
CA GLN A 115 3.91 12.58 -4.29
C GLN A 115 5.07 11.58 -4.15
N TYR A 116 4.87 10.45 -3.47
CA TYR A 116 5.89 9.40 -3.32
C TYR A 116 5.47 8.12 -4.01
N LEU A 117 5.43 8.19 -5.33
CA LEU A 117 5.22 7.01 -6.14
C LEU A 117 6.34 6.01 -5.88
N LYS A 118 5.92 4.77 -5.65
CA LYS A 118 6.84 3.65 -5.53
C LYS A 118 6.33 2.53 -6.41
N THR A 119 6.75 2.62 -7.67
CA THR A 119 6.31 1.72 -8.73
C THR A 119 7.51 1.04 -9.39
N ARG A 120 7.27 -0.12 -9.99
CA ARG A 120 8.29 -0.85 -10.77
C ARG A 120 7.62 -1.63 -11.89
N TYR A 121 8.19 -1.55 -13.07
CA TYR A 121 7.87 -2.43 -14.19
C TYR A 121 8.82 -3.63 -14.20
N THR A 122 8.29 -4.82 -14.45
CA THR A 122 9.06 -6.07 -14.62
C THR A 122 8.41 -6.95 -15.69
N GLN A 123 9.18 -7.82 -16.34
CA GLN A 123 8.61 -8.82 -17.26
C GLN A 123 8.07 -10.03 -16.50
N LEU A 124 8.65 -10.34 -15.33
CA LEU A 124 8.30 -11.53 -14.56
C LEU A 124 7.31 -11.18 -13.45
N PHE A 125 6.25 -11.97 -13.33
CA PHE A 125 5.26 -11.86 -12.25
C PHE A 125 5.90 -11.99 -10.86
N TRP A 126 6.85 -12.92 -10.71
CA TRP A 126 7.58 -13.13 -9.47
C TRP A 126 8.28 -11.88 -8.96
N GLU A 127 8.94 -11.13 -9.85
CA GLU A 127 9.64 -9.90 -9.48
C GLU A 127 8.67 -8.81 -9.06
N ALA A 128 7.55 -8.69 -9.78
CA ALA A 128 6.48 -7.76 -9.45
C ALA A 128 5.89 -8.04 -8.05
N LEU A 129 5.59 -9.31 -7.77
CA LEU A 129 5.07 -9.78 -6.48
C LEU A 129 6.06 -9.54 -5.35
N THR A 130 7.32 -9.90 -5.57
CA THR A 130 8.41 -9.67 -4.61
C THR A 130 8.56 -8.19 -4.29
N PHE A 131 8.60 -7.33 -5.30
CA PHE A 131 8.71 -5.88 -5.12
C PHE A 131 7.55 -5.34 -4.27
N LEU A 132 6.34 -5.87 -4.47
CA LEU A 132 5.16 -5.48 -3.68
C LEU A 132 5.26 -5.92 -2.22
N ILE A 133 5.66 -7.18 -1.97
CA ILE A 133 5.81 -7.75 -0.61
C ILE A 133 6.85 -6.98 0.21
N VAL A 134 7.98 -6.62 -0.40
CA VAL A 134 9.05 -5.85 0.27
C VAL A 134 8.79 -4.34 0.28
N LYS A 135 7.58 -3.92 -0.11
CA LYS A 135 7.15 -2.51 -0.18
C LYS A 135 8.15 -1.67 -0.99
N GLY A 136 8.65 -2.25 -2.07
CA GLY A 136 9.60 -1.69 -3.03
C GLY A 136 11.00 -1.38 -2.49
N ILE A 137 11.38 -1.91 -1.33
CA ILE A 137 12.73 -1.71 -0.77
C ILE A 137 13.70 -2.62 -1.55
N SER A 138 14.49 -2.05 -2.46
CA SER A 138 15.36 -2.79 -3.37
C SER A 138 16.38 -3.65 -2.63
N GLU A 139 16.88 -3.20 -1.49
CA GLU A 139 17.85 -3.91 -0.65
C GLU A 139 17.26 -5.17 0.01
N ARG A 140 15.93 -5.33 -0.02
CA ARG A 140 15.22 -6.50 0.52
C ARG A 140 14.73 -7.45 -0.56
N MET A 141 14.90 -7.13 -1.84
CA MET A 141 14.56 -8.07 -2.90
C MET A 141 15.55 -9.24 -2.89
N PRO A 142 15.09 -10.49 -3.05
CA PRO A 142 15.96 -11.61 -3.39
C PRO A 142 16.78 -11.30 -4.65
N PRO A 143 17.94 -11.94 -4.82
CA PRO A 143 18.71 -11.83 -6.06
C PRO A 143 17.80 -12.16 -7.24
N LEU A 144 17.79 -11.27 -8.23
CA LEU A 144 17.03 -11.50 -9.45
C LEU A 144 17.61 -12.75 -10.12
N LEU A 145 16.75 -13.68 -10.49
CA LEU A 145 17.17 -14.85 -11.25
C LEU A 145 17.64 -14.34 -12.60
N THR A 146 18.95 -14.34 -12.81
CA THR A 146 19.50 -13.97 -14.11
C THR A 146 19.05 -15.06 -15.07
N ALA A 147 18.45 -14.69 -16.20
CA ALA A 147 17.83 -15.60 -17.17
C ALA A 147 18.75 -16.73 -17.70
N GLY A 148 20.05 -16.73 -17.35
CA GLY A 148 21.01 -17.77 -17.70
C GLY A 148 21.07 -18.99 -16.76
N GLU A 149 20.32 -19.02 -15.64
CA GLU A 149 20.30 -20.19 -14.72
C GLU A 149 19.08 -21.10 -14.90
N ILE A 150 18.16 -20.79 -15.82
CA ILE A 150 17.11 -21.73 -16.22
C ILE A 150 17.75 -22.72 -17.19
N ASP A 151 18.31 -23.78 -16.61
CA ASP A 151 18.92 -24.91 -17.31
C ASP A 151 18.04 -25.35 -18.48
N SER A 152 18.46 -24.99 -19.69
CA SER A 152 17.81 -25.41 -20.94
C SER A 152 18.05 -26.90 -21.24
N ASP A 153 18.80 -27.59 -20.37
CA ASP A 153 19.24 -28.98 -20.54
C ASP A 153 18.25 -30.06 -20.03
N SER A 154 17.08 -29.68 -19.50
CA SER A 154 16.07 -30.65 -19.03
C SER A 154 14.91 -30.94 -20.00
N LEU A 155 14.94 -30.43 -21.23
CA LEU A 155 14.05 -30.88 -22.32
C LEU A 155 14.58 -32.17 -22.96
N GLN A 156 14.75 -33.22 -22.17
CA GLN A 156 14.73 -34.58 -22.70
C GLN A 156 13.26 -35.00 -22.82
N THR A 157 12.74 -34.95 -24.04
CA THR A 157 11.51 -35.65 -24.45
C THR A 157 11.63 -37.14 -24.10
N PRO A 158 10.84 -37.69 -23.17
CA PRO A 158 10.74 -39.13 -23.01
C PRO A 158 9.93 -39.65 -24.18
N SER A 159 10.62 -40.33 -25.10
CA SER A 159 10.02 -41.17 -26.14
C SER A 159 9.17 -42.25 -25.48
N ASP A 160 7.91 -42.33 -25.90
CA ASP A 160 7.01 -43.49 -25.93
C ASP A 160 7.22 -44.61 -24.90
N ALA A 161 6.33 -44.65 -23.90
CA ALA A 161 5.87 -45.90 -23.32
C ALA A 161 4.38 -45.78 -22.97
N MET A 162 3.53 -46.39 -23.80
CA MET A 162 2.15 -46.71 -23.46
C MET A 162 2.13 -47.65 -22.25
N THR A 163 1.58 -47.21 -21.12
CA THR A 163 1.08 -48.13 -20.08
C THR A 163 -0.20 -47.58 -19.45
N SER A 164 -1.28 -48.27 -19.85
CA SER A 164 -2.56 -48.51 -19.18
C SER A 164 -3.01 -47.64 -17.99
N ILE A 165 -4.15 -47.01 -18.25
CA ILE A 165 -5.26 -46.64 -17.37
C ILE A 165 -5.54 -47.76 -16.34
N ASP A 166 -5.53 -47.43 -15.03
CA ASP A 166 -6.65 -47.72 -14.12
C ASP A 166 -6.44 -47.14 -12.70
N GLU A 167 -7.57 -46.70 -12.13
CA GLU A 167 -7.90 -46.58 -10.70
C GLU A 167 -7.05 -45.69 -9.75
N LEU A 168 -7.58 -44.50 -9.47
CA LEU A 168 -7.88 -44.02 -8.10
C LEU A 168 -8.75 -42.76 -8.27
N GLY A 169 -10.02 -42.70 -7.87
CA GLY A 169 -10.60 -43.22 -6.64
C GLY A 169 -11.35 -42.04 -6.04
N ASP A 170 -12.67 -42.06 -6.23
CA ASP A 170 -13.64 -41.07 -5.76
C ASP A 170 -13.36 -40.54 -4.35
N MET A 171 -13.21 -39.22 -4.24
CA MET A 171 -13.43 -38.53 -2.97
C MET A 171 -13.95 -37.10 -3.20
N LEU A 172 -15.09 -37.00 -3.89
CA LEU A 172 -15.95 -35.82 -3.85
C LEU A 172 -16.78 -35.85 -2.55
N GLN A 173 -16.25 -35.26 -1.48
CA GLN A 173 -17.05 -34.90 -0.32
C GLN A 173 -17.81 -33.59 -0.62
N THR A 174 -19.07 -33.77 -1.03
CA THR A 174 -20.26 -33.07 -0.52
C THR A 174 -20.12 -31.56 -0.25
N LEU A 175 -20.35 -30.76 -1.29
CA LEU A 175 -20.79 -29.37 -1.16
C LEU A 175 -22.22 -29.34 -0.63
N SER A 176 -22.39 -29.12 0.67
CA SER A 176 -23.68 -28.77 1.26
C SER A 176 -24.07 -27.34 0.86
N ILE A 177 -24.99 -27.24 -0.10
CA ILE A 177 -25.77 -26.04 -0.38
C ILE A 177 -26.75 -25.85 0.78
N ALA A 178 -26.50 -24.88 1.66
CA ALA A 178 -27.49 -24.40 2.61
C ALA A 178 -28.07 -23.08 2.08
N SER A 179 -29.25 -23.19 1.47
CA SER A 179 -30.18 -22.09 1.28
C SER A 179 -31.33 -22.28 2.27
N SER A 180 -31.90 -21.17 2.74
CA SER A 180 -33.11 -21.02 3.58
C SER A 180 -32.87 -20.77 5.08
N SER A 181 -32.98 -19.50 5.45
CA SER A 181 -33.67 -19.11 6.69
C SER A 181 -35.10 -19.65 6.67
N PRO A 182 -35.68 -20.03 7.83
CA PRO A 182 -36.74 -19.16 8.36
C PRO A 182 -36.89 -19.17 9.89
N SER A 183 -37.67 -18.18 10.37
CA SER A 183 -38.47 -18.20 11.61
C SER A 183 -37.76 -17.87 12.94
N LEU A 184 -37.71 -16.58 13.28
CA LEU A 184 -37.81 -16.16 14.68
C LEU A 184 -39.28 -15.90 14.99
N THR A 185 -39.85 -16.75 15.83
CA THR A 185 -41.11 -16.50 16.54
C THR A 185 -40.87 -15.40 17.57
N SER A 186 -41.62 -14.31 17.47
CA SER A 186 -41.74 -13.33 18.54
C SER A 186 -43.21 -13.02 18.74
N SER A 187 -43.65 -13.30 19.96
CA SER A 187 -45.02 -13.27 20.42
C SER A 187 -45.62 -11.87 20.30
N SER A 188 -46.82 -11.86 19.76
CA SER A 188 -47.75 -10.74 19.67
C SER A 188 -48.34 -10.40 21.04
N SER A 189 -48.32 -9.12 21.40
CA SER A 189 -49.31 -8.50 22.26
C SER A 189 -49.89 -7.27 21.56
N LEU A 190 -51.21 -7.31 21.39
CA LEU A 190 -52.04 -6.32 20.72
C LEU A 190 -52.30 -5.12 21.65
N THR A 191 -52.31 -3.90 21.12
CA THR A 191 -53.42 -2.91 21.26
C THR A 191 -53.15 -1.66 20.41
N PRO A 192 -54.21 -0.86 20.08
CA PRO A 192 -54.33 -0.25 18.76
C PRO A 192 -54.22 1.29 18.71
N SER A 193 -54.21 1.78 17.46
CA SER A 193 -54.71 3.07 16.96
C SER A 193 -53.91 4.36 17.22
N SER A 194 -53.24 4.85 16.17
CA SER A 194 -53.62 6.13 15.53
C SER A 194 -52.88 6.37 14.21
N PRO A 195 -53.51 7.08 13.26
CA PRO A 195 -52.98 7.31 11.92
C PRO A 195 -52.05 8.51 11.92
N HIS A 196 -50.97 8.48 11.15
CA HIS A 196 -50.60 9.60 10.27
C HIS A 196 -49.53 9.14 9.28
N CYS A 197 -49.97 9.15 8.03
CA CYS A 197 -49.21 8.98 6.81
C CYS A 197 -48.23 10.15 6.67
N LEU A 198 -46.92 9.90 6.63
CA LEU A 198 -45.93 10.76 5.96
C LEU A 198 -44.74 9.91 5.52
N SER A 199 -44.63 9.76 4.21
CA SER A 199 -43.57 9.08 3.48
C SER A 199 -42.26 9.88 3.59
N SER A 200 -41.27 9.34 4.30
CA SER A 200 -39.90 9.87 4.28
C SER A 200 -39.08 9.13 3.22
N PRO A 201 -38.40 9.83 2.29
CA PRO A 201 -37.51 9.19 1.34
C PRO A 201 -36.20 8.77 2.02
N PRO A 202 -35.58 7.64 1.66
CA PRO A 202 -34.24 7.32 2.10
C PRO A 202 -33.25 8.08 1.22
N SER A 203 -32.83 9.27 1.65
CA SER A 203 -31.68 9.96 1.07
C SER A 203 -30.51 9.85 2.05
N THR A 204 -29.84 8.70 2.03
CA THR A 204 -28.51 8.56 2.64
C THR A 204 -27.49 9.12 1.65
N SER A 205 -27.49 10.44 1.47
CA SER A 205 -26.35 11.13 0.90
C SER A 205 -25.20 10.98 1.89
N GLN A 206 -24.31 10.01 1.66
CA GLN A 206 -23.03 9.95 2.36
C GLN A 206 -22.31 11.28 2.10
N VAL A 207 -22.35 12.17 3.08
CA VAL A 207 -21.58 13.41 3.07
C VAL A 207 -20.12 12.99 3.12
N ASN A 208 -19.46 13.02 1.97
CA ASN A 208 -18.03 12.86 1.84
C ASN A 208 -17.36 14.05 2.53
N VAL A 209 -17.16 13.98 3.84
CA VAL A 209 -16.39 14.97 4.59
C VAL A 209 -14.94 14.79 4.17
N SER A 210 -14.37 15.81 3.51
CA SER A 210 -12.96 15.80 3.16
C SER A 210 -12.12 15.58 4.43
N PRO A 211 -11.13 14.67 4.40
CA PRO A 211 -10.37 14.33 5.59
C PRO A 211 -9.62 15.55 6.11
N LEU A 212 -9.76 15.83 7.41
CA LEU A 212 -9.07 16.92 8.09
C LEU A 212 -7.56 16.65 8.12
N ILE A 213 -6.76 17.59 7.64
CA ILE A 213 -5.30 17.53 7.76
C ILE A 213 -4.91 18.02 9.15
N TYR A 214 -4.27 17.16 9.95
CA TYR A 214 -3.82 17.51 11.31
C TYR A 214 -2.42 18.09 11.33
N SER A 215 -1.53 17.61 10.47
CA SER A 215 -0.17 18.14 10.36
C SER A 215 0.42 17.87 8.98
N HIS A 216 1.40 18.69 8.60
CA HIS A 216 2.29 18.37 7.48
C HIS A 216 3.56 17.70 8.02
N VAL A 217 4.25 16.98 7.16
CA VAL A 217 5.65 16.58 7.34
C VAL A 217 6.44 17.39 6.34
N ARG A 218 7.48 18.09 6.80
CA ARG A 218 8.31 18.97 5.98
C ARG A 218 9.78 18.55 6.04
N ASN A 219 10.44 18.76 4.92
CA ASN A 219 11.90 18.88 4.86
C ASN A 219 12.28 20.34 4.54
N LEU A 220 13.57 20.62 4.36
CA LEU A 220 14.00 21.96 4.00
C LEU A 220 13.39 22.44 2.66
N ARG A 221 13.05 21.54 1.73
CA ARG A 221 12.51 21.85 0.40
C ARG A 221 11.00 22.11 0.37
N GLY A 222 10.27 21.81 1.44
CA GLY A 222 8.82 22.03 1.50
C GLY A 222 8.05 20.92 2.21
N ILE A 223 6.75 20.86 1.92
CA ILE A 223 5.86 19.80 2.41
C ILE A 223 6.17 18.53 1.65
N ILE A 224 6.56 17.51 2.42
CA ILE A 224 6.73 16.18 1.89
C ILE A 224 5.44 15.38 1.99
N SER A 225 4.75 15.35 3.14
CA SER A 225 3.48 14.64 3.26
C SER A 225 2.50 15.34 4.20
N SER A 226 1.26 14.86 4.26
CA SER A 226 0.23 15.31 5.20
C SER A 226 -0.23 14.13 6.04
N ASN A 227 -0.39 14.34 7.34
CA ASN A 227 -0.96 13.37 8.27
C ASN A 227 -2.41 13.74 8.57
N TYR A 228 -3.29 12.74 8.49
CA TYR A 228 -4.72 12.85 8.78
C TYR A 228 -5.06 12.39 10.20
N TYR A 229 -4.05 12.29 11.06
CA TYR A 229 -4.17 11.95 12.46
C TYR A 229 -3.16 12.77 13.27
N ARG A 230 -3.47 12.98 14.56
CA ARG A 230 -2.62 13.74 15.47
C ARG A 230 -1.34 12.95 15.77
N MET A 231 -0.18 13.48 15.38
CA MET A 231 1.12 12.89 15.73
C MET A 231 1.66 13.46 17.04
N PRO A 232 2.28 12.64 17.92
CA PRO A 232 3.01 13.12 19.08
C PRO A 232 4.22 13.95 18.63
N THR A 233 4.38 15.14 19.20
CA THR A 233 5.47 16.06 18.85
C THR A 233 6.51 16.22 19.96
N SER A 234 6.43 15.42 21.03
CA SER A 234 7.28 15.57 22.22
C SER A 234 8.77 15.39 21.89
N TRP A 235 9.11 14.44 21.02
CA TRP A 235 10.51 14.07 20.77
C TRP A 235 11.24 15.14 19.95
N VAL A 236 10.52 15.79 19.02
CA VAL A 236 11.10 16.89 18.23
C VAL A 236 11.35 18.11 19.12
N LYS A 237 10.49 18.38 20.10
CA LYS A 237 10.70 19.51 21.02
C LYS A 237 12.01 19.42 21.80
N GLU A 238 12.40 18.21 22.25
CA GLU A 238 13.65 18.00 22.98
C GLU A 238 14.87 18.32 22.12
N VAL A 239 14.86 17.91 20.85
CA VAL A 239 15.97 18.15 19.92
C VAL A 239 16.11 19.64 19.58
N VAL A 240 14.99 20.39 19.46
CA VAL A 240 15.01 21.79 19.00
C VAL A 240 15.31 22.79 20.13
N GLN A 241 15.37 22.36 21.40
CA GLN A 241 15.66 23.21 22.56
C GLN A 241 16.81 24.23 22.36
N PRO A 242 17.94 23.88 21.73
CA PRO A 242 19.04 24.83 21.53
C PRO A 242 18.71 26.08 20.69
N LEU A 243 17.60 26.07 19.93
CA LEU A 243 17.16 27.21 19.12
C LEU A 243 16.16 28.12 19.84
N GLY A 244 15.75 27.74 21.06
CA GLY A 244 14.76 28.46 21.84
C GLY A 244 13.31 28.00 21.61
N ALA A 245 12.44 28.32 22.57
CA ALA A 245 11.07 27.79 22.62
C ALA A 245 10.20 28.17 21.41
N LEU A 246 10.34 29.41 20.90
CA LEU A 246 9.57 29.89 19.74
C LEU A 246 9.98 29.19 18.44
N ALA A 247 11.28 29.05 18.20
CA ALA A 247 11.80 28.32 17.04
C ALA A 247 11.42 26.83 17.12
N ALA A 248 11.49 26.24 18.32
CA ALA A 248 11.03 24.88 18.57
C ALA A 248 9.55 24.69 18.23
N GLN A 249 8.69 25.57 18.71
CA GLN A 249 7.26 25.52 18.39
C GLN A 249 7.02 25.69 16.88
N TYR A 250 7.69 26.64 16.24
CA TYR A 250 7.58 26.85 14.80
C TYR A 250 7.93 25.59 14.01
N LEU A 251 9.11 25.02 14.25
CA LEU A 251 9.59 23.86 13.51
C LEU A 251 8.70 22.63 13.71
N VAL A 252 8.21 22.43 14.94
CA VAL A 252 7.27 21.36 15.27
C VAL A 252 5.91 21.57 14.59
N SER A 253 5.33 22.76 14.70
CA SER A 253 4.00 23.07 14.13
C SER A 253 4.00 22.99 12.60
N HIS A 254 5.13 23.31 11.97
CA HIS A 254 5.29 23.17 10.52
C HIS A 254 5.73 21.77 10.10
N GLY A 255 5.98 20.85 11.04
CA GLY A 255 6.21 19.44 10.71
C GLY A 255 7.62 19.09 10.26
N TYR A 256 8.63 19.90 10.61
CA TYR A 256 10.02 19.58 10.27
C TYR A 256 10.48 18.31 11.01
N GLY A 257 10.94 17.32 10.23
CA GLY A 257 11.51 16.08 10.78
C GLY A 257 12.82 16.30 11.54
N THR A 258 13.17 15.36 12.43
CA THR A 258 14.36 15.41 13.30
C THR A 258 15.67 15.61 12.54
N SER A 259 15.85 14.94 11.39
CA SER A 259 17.04 15.10 10.55
C SER A 259 17.19 16.54 10.03
N ASN A 260 16.09 17.16 9.57
CA ASN A 260 16.12 18.56 9.10
C ASN A 260 16.38 19.54 10.26
N VAL A 261 15.76 19.29 11.42
CA VAL A 261 16.02 20.07 12.64
C VAL A 261 17.50 19.99 13.02
N ALA A 262 18.09 18.79 13.01
CA ALA A 262 19.51 18.62 13.30
C ALA A 262 20.39 19.41 12.32
N THR A 263 20.06 19.40 11.02
CA THR A 263 20.73 20.24 10.02
C THR A 263 20.61 21.73 10.36
N ILE A 264 19.42 22.21 10.70
CA ILE A 264 19.21 23.62 11.08
C ILE A 264 20.07 24.01 12.29
N ILE A 265 20.08 23.18 13.34
CA ILE A 265 20.89 23.40 14.55
C ILE A 265 22.38 23.43 14.20
N GLN A 266 22.83 22.47 13.38
CA GLN A 266 24.22 22.37 12.99
C GLN A 266 24.65 23.58 12.14
N THR A 267 23.82 24.02 11.19
CA THR A 267 24.06 25.23 10.41
C THR A 267 24.15 26.44 11.33
N TYR A 268 23.17 26.64 12.22
CA TYR A 268 23.16 27.76 13.17
C TYR A 268 24.44 27.83 14.03
N ARG A 269 24.92 26.68 14.52
CA ARG A 269 26.15 26.60 15.33
C ARG A 269 27.43 26.87 14.55
N ARG A 270 27.45 26.61 13.24
CA ARG A 270 28.65 26.73 12.40
C ARG A 270 28.78 28.08 11.71
N THR A 271 27.66 28.78 11.51
CA THR A 271 27.65 30.04 10.78
C THR A 271 27.99 31.21 11.70
N PRO A 272 29.03 32.01 11.39
CA PRO A 272 29.45 33.12 12.23
C PRO A 272 28.56 34.35 12.13
N ASN A 273 27.71 34.42 11.09
CA ASN A 273 26.78 35.52 10.88
C ASN A 273 25.42 35.03 10.38
N ASN A 274 24.43 35.91 10.55
CA ASN A 274 23.02 35.66 10.28
C ASN A 274 22.70 35.47 8.80
N ASP A 275 23.37 36.20 7.90
CA ASP A 275 23.13 36.08 6.46
C ASP A 275 23.63 34.75 5.92
N GLN A 276 24.78 34.27 6.41
CA GLN A 276 25.33 32.98 6.05
C GLN A 276 24.43 31.83 6.49
N PHE A 277 23.85 31.91 7.70
CA PHE A 277 22.83 30.96 8.17
C PHE A 277 21.65 30.87 7.20
N VAL A 278 21.10 32.02 6.78
CA VAL A 278 19.97 32.08 5.84
C VAL A 278 20.34 31.48 4.49
N LEU A 279 21.50 31.84 3.95
CA LEU A 279 21.96 31.33 2.65
C LEU A 279 22.23 29.83 2.67
N ASP A 280 22.80 29.29 3.75
CA ASP A 280 23.08 27.86 3.87
C ASP A 280 21.80 27.02 4.00
N LEU A 281 20.78 27.51 4.74
CA LEU A 281 19.47 26.86 4.73
C LEU A 281 18.79 26.95 3.36
N ALA A 282 18.95 28.07 2.65
CA ALA A 282 18.41 28.24 1.31
C ALA A 282 19.04 27.29 0.29
N ARG A 283 20.35 27.05 0.37
CA ARG A 283 21.03 26.00 -0.42
C ARG A 283 20.46 24.60 -0.14
N GLY A 284 20.03 24.34 1.10
CA GLY A 284 19.33 23.12 1.47
C GLY A 284 17.89 23.02 0.95
N GLY A 285 17.35 24.12 0.41
CA GLY A 285 16.03 24.22 -0.21
C GLY A 285 15.01 25.05 0.56
N MET A 286 15.36 25.62 1.73
CA MET A 286 14.44 26.45 2.51
C MET A 286 14.24 27.81 1.84
N ALA A 287 13.00 28.32 1.79
CA ALA A 287 12.77 29.66 1.27
C ALA A 287 13.53 30.70 2.11
N ILE A 288 14.20 31.66 1.46
CA ILE A 288 14.98 32.72 2.14
C ILE A 288 14.11 33.46 3.18
N ALA A 289 12.85 33.76 2.84
CA ALA A 289 11.92 34.42 3.74
C ALA A 289 11.62 33.58 5.00
N GLU A 290 11.45 32.27 4.84
CA GLU A 290 11.23 31.34 5.94
C GLU A 290 12.48 31.21 6.83
N ALA A 291 13.66 31.09 6.24
CA ALA A 291 14.93 31.05 6.98
C ALA A 291 15.18 32.34 7.78
N ARG A 292 14.89 33.52 7.19
CA ARG A 292 14.95 34.81 7.89
C ARG A 292 13.95 34.88 9.04
N PHE A 293 12.72 34.41 8.84
CA PHE A 293 11.71 34.39 9.89
C PHE A 293 12.13 33.48 11.05
N LEU A 294 12.66 32.29 10.75
CA LEU A 294 13.20 31.39 11.75
C LEU A 294 14.30 32.04 12.58
N LEU A 295 15.21 32.78 11.95
CA LEU A 295 16.27 33.51 12.65
C LEU A 295 15.70 34.57 13.61
N VAL A 296 14.62 35.27 13.24
CA VAL A 296 13.93 36.22 14.15
C VAL A 296 13.39 35.49 15.38
N LEU A 297 12.82 34.29 15.21
CA LEU A 297 12.33 33.48 16.33
C LEU A 297 13.46 33.06 17.28
N ILE A 298 14.62 32.69 16.73
CA ILE A 298 15.81 32.33 17.50
C ILE A 298 16.32 33.56 18.29
N ALA A 299 16.46 34.71 17.63
CA ALA A 299 16.99 35.92 18.25
C ALA A 299 16.11 36.46 19.38
N ARG A 300 14.79 36.27 19.32
CA ARG A 300 13.85 36.69 20.38
C ARG A 300 13.96 35.84 21.66
N TYR A 301 14.50 34.63 21.58
CA TYR A 301 14.69 33.79 22.75
C TYR A 301 15.98 34.13 23.51
N ASN A 302 17.01 34.62 22.82
CA ASN A 302 18.31 34.95 23.42
C ASN A 302 18.35 36.34 24.08
N ARG A 303 17.20 37.02 24.20
CA ARG A 303 17.03 38.29 24.90
C ARG A 303 16.26 38.04 26.18
#